data_AF-R9L7W7-F1
#
_entry.id   AF-R9L7W7-F1
#
_cell.length_a   1.000
_cell.length_b   1.000
_cell.length_c   1.000
_cell.angle_alpha   90.00
_cell.angle_beta   90.00
_cell.angle_gamma   90.00
#
_symmetry.space_group_name_H-M   'P 1'
#
loop_
_entity.id
_entity.type
_entity.pdbx_description
1 polymer ?
#
loop_
_entity_poly.entity_id
_entity_poly.type
_entity_poly.pdbx_seq_one_letter_code
_entity_poly.pdbx_strand_id
1 'polypeptide(L)'
;MMKNKTLVLLMAALTAVLMLSACGNKSLSGALQEPTTNDNSANTSDDNASTENAANGDILIVIDQTPKPLAEGGSFDFTVKKAPEGYMLKEIHWTSEKNNIVNTLEEAIKHGQEGGNGFYISGNGQFMGFIYPDEMKDETGKVTFVFANDQGKEVTWEKEITLK
;
A
#
# COMPACT_ATOMS: atom_id res chain seq x y z
N MET A 1 -25.15 -35.00 -33.00
CA MET A 1 -25.98 -35.94 -32.22
C MET A 1 -26.29 -35.27 -30.89
N MET A 2 -27.44 -34.61 -30.76
CA MET A 2 -27.89 -33.90 -29.56
C MET A 2 -28.94 -34.74 -28.84
N LYS A 3 -28.85 -34.82 -27.51
CA LYS A 3 -29.86 -35.24 -26.51
C LYS A 3 -29.20 -34.86 -25.17
N ASN A 4 -29.85 -34.27 -24.17
CA ASN A 4 -31.24 -34.32 -23.76
C ASN A 4 -31.53 -33.22 -22.74
N LYS A 5 -32.78 -32.77 -22.78
CA LYS A 5 -33.39 -31.60 -22.16
C LYS A 5 -33.88 -31.87 -20.74
N THR A 6 -33.78 -30.83 -19.91
CA THR A 6 -34.75 -30.37 -18.88
C THR A 6 -35.03 -31.24 -17.65
N LEU A 7 -34.73 -30.70 -16.46
CA LEU A 7 -35.55 -30.92 -15.27
C LEU A 7 -35.84 -29.58 -14.58
N VAL A 8 -37.10 -29.19 -14.62
CA VAL A 8 -37.74 -28.07 -13.91
C VAL A 8 -38.42 -28.66 -12.67
N LEU A 9 -38.33 -27.97 -11.52
CA LEU A 9 -39.24 -27.98 -10.33
C LEU A 9 -38.53 -27.11 -9.26
N LEU A 10 -38.83 -25.84 -9.02
CA LEU A 10 -40.07 -25.13 -8.62
C LEU A 10 -40.56 -25.54 -7.22
N MET A 11 -40.21 -24.74 -6.20
CA MET A 11 -41.00 -24.55 -4.99
C MET A 11 -40.80 -23.12 -4.47
N ALA A 12 -41.92 -22.42 -4.29
CA ALA A 12 -42.05 -21.08 -3.74
C ALA A 12 -42.71 -21.16 -2.36
N ALA A 13 -42.26 -20.31 -1.42
CA ALA A 13 -43.01 -19.75 -0.28
C ALA A 13 -42.02 -18.90 0.55
N LEU A 14 -42.12 -17.58 0.62
CA LEU A 14 -43.09 -16.77 1.37
C LEU A 14 -42.99 -16.94 2.89
N THR A 15 -42.27 -16.03 3.55
CA THR A 15 -42.51 -15.52 4.93
C THR A 15 -41.49 -14.40 5.16
N ALA A 16 -41.89 -13.12 5.19
CA ALA A 16 -42.55 -12.36 6.27
C ALA A 16 -41.53 -11.44 6.97
N VAL A 17 -41.86 -10.15 6.95
CA VAL A 17 -41.16 -8.98 7.49
C VAL A 17 -41.01 -9.05 9.01
N LEU A 18 -39.84 -8.66 9.54
CA LEU A 18 -39.75 -8.00 10.85
C LEU A 18 -38.70 -6.88 10.80
N MET A 19 -39.18 -5.64 10.91
CA MET A 19 -38.37 -4.47 11.25
C MET A 19 -37.97 -4.53 12.72
N LEU A 20 -36.72 -4.15 13.05
CA LEU A 20 -36.35 -3.70 14.39
C LEU A 20 -35.52 -2.42 14.29
N SER A 21 -36.25 -1.32 14.41
CA SER A 21 -36.01 -0.15 15.25
C SER A 21 -34.58 0.30 15.56
N ALA A 22 -34.31 1.53 15.12
CA ALA A 22 -33.33 2.42 15.69
C ALA A 22 -33.49 2.59 17.22
N CYS A 23 -32.37 2.57 17.93
CA CYS A 23 -32.21 3.24 19.22
C CYS A 23 -30.99 4.16 19.12
N GLY A 24 -31.24 5.46 19.04
CA GLY A 24 -30.31 6.46 19.53
C GLY A 24 -30.57 6.70 21.02
N ASN A 25 -29.53 6.91 21.83
CA ASN A 25 -29.14 8.25 22.27
C ASN A 25 -28.01 8.17 23.30
N LYS A 26 -27.17 9.19 23.19
CA LYS A 26 -26.06 9.62 24.03
C LYS A 26 -26.54 10.07 25.40
N SER A 27 -25.88 9.63 26.48
CA SER A 27 -25.45 10.46 27.63
C SER A 27 -24.94 9.56 28.76
N LEU A 28 -23.66 9.67 29.09
CA LEU A 28 -23.23 9.63 30.47
C LEU A 28 -22.13 10.68 30.64
N SER A 29 -22.50 11.75 31.33
CA SER A 29 -21.62 12.79 31.81
C SER A 29 -20.95 12.30 33.10
N GLY A 30 -19.64 12.53 33.21
CA GLY A 30 -18.85 12.25 34.39
C GLY A 30 -17.58 13.09 34.34
N ALA A 31 -17.72 14.38 34.64
CA ALA A 31 -16.60 15.27 34.90
C ALA A 31 -16.18 15.15 36.37
N LEU A 32 -14.88 15.18 36.65
CA LEU A 32 -14.26 16.00 37.69
C LEU A 32 -12.76 16.15 37.37
N GLN A 33 -12.35 17.41 37.22
CA GLN A 33 -10.98 17.94 37.14
C GLN A 33 -10.25 17.75 38.49
N GLU A 34 -8.91 17.75 38.55
CA GLU A 34 -8.11 18.98 38.72
C GLU A 34 -6.57 18.74 38.58
N PRO A 35 -5.72 19.80 38.54
CA PRO A 35 -4.71 20.05 37.49
C PRO A 35 -3.24 19.89 37.93
N THR A 36 -2.30 19.93 36.97
CA THR A 36 -1.10 20.81 36.97
C THR A 36 -0.30 20.77 35.64
N THR A 37 -0.35 21.91 34.94
CA THR A 37 0.69 22.72 34.29
C THR A 37 2.04 22.15 33.81
N ASN A 38 2.28 22.38 32.51
CA ASN A 38 3.51 22.65 31.73
C ASN A 38 4.72 21.72 31.81
N ASP A 39 5.10 21.15 30.66
CA ASP A 39 6.38 21.56 30.08
C ASP A 39 6.42 21.47 28.55
N ASN A 40 7.15 22.43 28.01
CA ASN A 40 7.40 22.78 26.64
C ASN A 40 8.23 21.66 25.97
N SER A 41 7.77 21.10 24.84
CA SER A 41 8.70 20.41 23.94
C SER A 41 8.25 20.60 22.49
N ALA A 42 9.14 21.24 21.75
CA ALA A 42 9.05 21.52 20.34
C ALA A 42 8.62 20.27 19.55
N ASN A 43 7.52 20.39 18.81
CA ASN A 43 7.28 19.54 17.65
C ASN A 43 8.28 19.97 16.57
N THR A 44 9.48 19.41 16.61
CA THR A 44 10.23 19.17 15.38
C THR A 44 9.52 18.04 14.66
N SER A 45 8.57 18.41 13.81
CA SER A 45 8.21 17.60 12.66
C SER A 45 9.47 17.50 11.82
N ASP A 46 10.24 16.42 12.02
CA ASP A 46 11.26 16.01 11.07
C ASP A 46 10.53 15.56 9.80
N ASP A 47 10.22 16.55 8.97
CA ASP A 47 9.93 16.40 7.54
C ASP A 47 11.17 15.78 6.90
N ASN A 48 11.30 14.47 7.03
CA ASN A 48 12.24 13.68 6.23
C ASN A 48 11.53 13.13 4.99
N ALA A 49 10.66 13.95 4.40
CA ALA A 49 10.28 13.81 3.02
C ALA A 49 11.44 14.32 2.17
N SER A 50 12.49 13.51 1.99
CA SER A 50 13.54 13.79 1.00
C SER A 50 12.88 13.78 -0.38
N THR A 51 12.38 14.94 -0.78
CA THR A 51 11.84 15.22 -2.10
C THR A 51 13.04 15.55 -2.98
N GLU A 52 13.81 14.54 -3.35
CA GLU A 52 14.86 14.69 -4.35
C GLU A 52 14.67 13.68 -5.48
N ASN A 53 14.77 14.23 -6.70
CA ASN A 53 14.72 13.62 -8.03
C ASN A 53 13.34 13.31 -8.65
N ALA A 54 12.63 14.37 -8.99
CA ALA A 54 11.72 14.39 -10.14
C ALA A 54 12.53 14.46 -11.45
N ALA A 55 13.16 13.35 -11.86
CA ALA A 55 13.80 13.25 -13.18
C ALA A 55 12.78 13.23 -14.34
N ASN A 56 11.48 13.14 -14.03
CA ASN A 56 10.37 13.37 -14.94
C ASN A 56 9.32 14.15 -14.14
N GLY A 57 9.08 15.43 -14.43
CA GLY A 57 8.05 16.25 -13.74
C GLY A 57 6.62 15.67 -13.78
N ASP A 58 6.44 14.55 -14.47
CA ASP A 58 5.21 13.78 -14.60
C ASP A 58 5.10 12.57 -13.67
N ILE A 59 6.15 12.24 -12.91
CA ILE A 59 6.13 11.15 -11.94
C ILE A 59 6.50 11.69 -10.57
N LEU A 60 5.63 11.49 -9.58
CA LEU A 60 5.87 11.83 -8.19
C LEU A 60 5.60 10.61 -7.33
N ILE A 61 6.64 10.10 -6.67
CA ILE A 61 6.56 8.98 -5.74
C ILE A 61 7.13 9.43 -4.41
N VAL A 62 6.41 9.15 -3.33
CA VAL A 62 6.86 9.36 -1.96
C VAL A 62 7.28 8.01 -1.39
N ILE A 63 8.47 7.95 -0.79
CA ILE A 63 8.97 6.79 -0.05
C ILE A 63 8.99 7.16 1.44
N ASP A 64 8.32 6.36 2.26
CA ASP A 64 8.27 6.52 3.71
C ASP A 64 8.97 5.34 4.38
N GLN A 65 10.11 5.63 5.02
CA GLN A 65 10.90 4.66 5.78
C GLN A 65 10.71 4.86 7.30
N THR A 66 9.52 5.25 7.74
CA THR A 66 9.19 5.28 9.16
C THR A 66 9.22 3.85 9.70
N PRO A 67 10.05 3.54 10.71
CA PRO A 67 10.17 2.18 11.23
C PRO A 67 8.81 1.63 11.68
N LYS A 68 8.51 0.40 11.27
CA LYS A 68 7.29 -0.32 11.67
C LYS A 68 7.64 -1.38 12.72
N PRO A 69 6.74 -1.66 13.69
CA PRO A 69 6.97 -2.68 14.71
C PRO A 69 6.77 -4.09 14.11
N LEU A 70 7.70 -4.50 13.26
CA LEU A 70 7.77 -5.84 12.69
C LEU A 70 8.56 -6.76 13.63
N ALA A 71 8.16 -8.03 13.70
CA ALA A 71 8.86 -9.02 14.53
C ALA A 71 10.26 -9.33 13.97
N GLU A 72 10.39 -9.35 12.64
CA GLU A 72 11.63 -9.59 11.89
C GLU A 72 11.67 -8.68 10.67
N GLY A 73 12.87 -8.34 10.21
CA GLY A 73 13.09 -7.55 9.00
C GLY A 73 12.74 -6.08 9.14
N GLY A 74 12.46 -5.46 7.99
CA GLY A 74 12.10 -4.06 7.86
C GLY A 74 11.13 -3.84 6.71
N SER A 75 10.66 -2.60 6.58
CA SER A 75 9.79 -2.22 5.48
C SER A 75 9.85 -0.72 5.21
N PHE A 76 9.58 -0.35 3.97
CA PHE A 76 9.17 1.01 3.64
C PHE A 76 7.85 1.01 2.88
N ASP A 77 7.09 2.08 3.02
CA ASP A 77 5.91 2.33 2.21
C ASP A 77 6.27 3.22 1.02
N PHE A 78 5.49 3.10 -0.04
CA PHE A 78 5.55 4.06 -1.12
C PHE A 78 4.15 4.50 -1.55
N THR A 79 4.07 5.69 -2.13
CA THR A 79 2.83 6.20 -2.72
C THR A 79 3.14 6.87 -4.05
N VAL A 80 2.50 6.40 -5.12
CA VAL A 80 2.50 7.08 -6.41
C VAL A 80 1.50 8.23 -6.34
N LYS A 81 1.99 9.46 -6.18
CA LYS A 81 1.16 10.68 -6.11
C LYS A 81 0.80 11.22 -7.50
N LYS A 82 1.68 11.00 -8.48
CA LYS A 82 1.47 11.37 -9.88
C LYS A 82 2.13 10.30 -10.76
N ALA A 83 1.39 9.83 -11.75
CA ALA A 83 1.89 8.99 -12.84
C ALA A 83 1.65 9.69 -14.18
N PRO A 84 2.40 9.35 -15.24
CA PRO A 84 2.21 9.96 -16.56
C PRO A 84 0.85 9.58 -17.15
N GLU A 85 0.25 10.49 -17.89
CA GLU A 85 -1.06 10.25 -18.53
C GLU A 85 -0.96 9.09 -19.54
N GLY A 86 -1.88 8.13 -19.45
CA GLY A 86 -1.91 6.95 -20.32
C GLY A 86 -0.89 5.86 -19.96
N TYR A 87 -0.15 6.02 -18.87
CA TYR A 87 0.80 5.03 -18.37
C TYR A 87 0.27 4.35 -17.11
N MET A 88 0.60 3.07 -16.96
CA MET A 88 0.33 2.27 -15.77
C MET A 88 1.61 1.71 -15.20
N LEU A 89 1.65 1.51 -13.89
CA LEU A 89 2.78 0.83 -13.24
C LEU A 89 2.87 -0.59 -13.78
N LYS A 90 4.05 -0.97 -14.27
CA LYS A 90 4.32 -2.29 -14.85
C LYS A 90 5.06 -3.18 -13.85
N GLU A 91 6.14 -2.65 -13.29
CA GLU A 91 7.05 -3.38 -12.39
C GLU A 91 7.79 -2.42 -11.45
N ILE A 92 8.24 -2.97 -10.32
CA ILE A 92 8.99 -2.27 -9.28
C ILE A 92 10.23 -3.08 -8.94
N HIS A 93 11.38 -2.42 -8.94
CA HIS A 93 12.68 -3.05 -8.71
C HIS A 93 13.32 -2.51 -7.44
N TRP A 94 14.02 -3.40 -6.73
CA TRP A 94 15.07 -3.06 -5.79
C TRP A 94 16.37 -3.61 -6.33
N THR A 95 17.36 -2.75 -6.57
CA THR A 95 18.68 -3.14 -7.06
C THR A 95 19.77 -2.58 -6.18
N SER A 96 20.60 -3.45 -5.62
CA SER A 96 21.80 -3.10 -4.85
C SER A 96 23.00 -3.93 -5.35
N GLU A 97 24.14 -3.84 -4.66
CA GLU A 97 25.28 -4.72 -4.92
C GLU A 97 24.97 -6.20 -4.62
N LYS A 98 24.05 -6.49 -3.70
CA LYS A 98 23.79 -7.84 -3.18
C LYS A 98 22.49 -8.44 -3.71
N ASN A 99 21.49 -7.60 -3.98
CA ASN A 99 20.14 -8.02 -4.28
C ASN A 99 19.64 -7.38 -5.57
N ASN A 100 18.88 -8.17 -6.33
CA ASN A 100 18.10 -7.70 -7.46
C ASN A 100 16.71 -8.34 -7.38
N ILE A 101 15.75 -7.56 -6.89
CA ILE A 101 14.38 -8.00 -6.66
C ILE A 101 13.50 -7.24 -7.66
N VAL A 102 12.70 -7.99 -8.41
CA VAL A 102 11.77 -7.46 -9.40
C VAL A 102 10.41 -8.06 -9.12
N ASN A 103 9.40 -7.21 -8.96
CA ASN A 103 8.00 -7.64 -8.93
C ASN A 103 7.21 -6.86 -9.97
N THR A 104 6.45 -7.60 -10.79
CA THR A 104 5.41 -7.01 -11.64
C THR A 104 4.29 -6.44 -10.78
N LEU A 105 3.44 -5.59 -11.38
CA LEU A 105 2.21 -5.11 -10.73
C LEU A 105 1.34 -6.28 -10.24
N GLU A 106 1.21 -7.33 -11.04
CA GLU A 106 0.40 -8.51 -10.68
C GLU A 106 0.97 -9.25 -9.47
N GLU A 107 2.28 -9.49 -9.45
CA GLU A 107 2.95 -10.14 -8.30
C GLU A 107 2.83 -9.30 -7.04
N ALA A 108 3.04 -7.97 -7.13
CA ALA A 108 2.88 -7.09 -5.99
C ALA A 108 1.44 -7.07 -5.46
N ILE A 109 0.44 -7.08 -6.35
CA ILE A 109 -0.97 -7.22 -5.94
C ILE A 109 -1.21 -8.55 -5.22
N LYS A 110 -0.67 -9.64 -5.78
CA LYS A 110 -0.77 -10.97 -5.17
C LYS A 110 -0.14 -11.00 -3.78
N HIS A 111 1.07 -10.46 -3.61
CA HIS A 111 1.72 -10.33 -2.31
C HIS A 111 0.89 -9.50 -1.32
N GLY A 112 0.20 -8.46 -1.79
CA GLY A 112 -0.68 -7.67 -0.94
C GLY A 112 -1.97 -8.39 -0.50
N GLN A 113 -2.37 -9.46 -1.20
CA GLN A 113 -3.55 -10.27 -0.88
C GLN A 113 -3.21 -11.52 -0.07
N GLU A 114 -2.12 -12.19 -0.44
CA GLU A 114 -1.74 -13.51 0.08
C GLU A 114 -0.58 -13.45 1.08
N GLY A 115 0.09 -12.30 1.18
CA GLY A 115 1.41 -12.18 1.80
C GLY A 115 2.52 -12.59 0.82
N GLY A 116 3.74 -12.14 1.11
CA GLY A 116 4.91 -12.39 0.28
C GLY A 116 6.06 -11.45 0.65
N ASN A 117 7.25 -11.79 0.19
CA ASN A 117 8.43 -10.94 0.34
C ASN A 117 8.55 -9.99 -0.86
N GLY A 118 9.21 -8.86 -0.66
CA GLY A 118 9.43 -7.87 -1.70
C GLY A 118 8.31 -6.84 -1.78
N PHE A 119 8.00 -6.39 -2.99
CA PHE A 119 6.99 -5.34 -3.18
C PHE A 119 5.58 -5.91 -3.04
N TYR A 120 4.70 -5.13 -2.42
CA TYR A 120 3.30 -5.48 -2.23
C TYR A 120 2.37 -4.30 -2.49
N ILE A 121 1.16 -4.59 -2.96
CA ILE A 121 0.07 -3.64 -3.21
C ILE A 121 -1.23 -4.29 -2.72
N SER A 122 -1.79 -3.78 -1.64
CA SER A 122 -2.99 -4.36 -1.00
C SER A 122 -4.28 -3.63 -1.40
N GLY A 123 -5.39 -4.38 -1.39
CA GLY A 123 -6.73 -3.84 -1.62
C GLY A 123 -6.85 -3.11 -2.96
N ASN A 124 -7.27 -1.85 -2.91
CA ASN A 124 -7.36 -0.93 -4.04
C ASN A 124 -6.12 -0.05 -4.21
N GLY A 125 -4.95 -0.50 -3.73
CA GLY A 125 -3.73 0.31 -3.64
C GLY A 125 -3.67 1.19 -2.39
N GLN A 126 -4.46 0.88 -1.35
CA GLN A 126 -4.47 1.65 -0.10
C GLN A 126 -3.15 1.54 0.66
N PHE A 127 -2.53 0.35 0.68
CA PHE A 127 -1.21 0.15 1.26
C PHE A 127 -0.30 -0.49 0.23
N MET A 128 0.83 0.17 -0.02
CA MET A 128 1.84 -0.26 -0.97
C MET A 128 3.20 -0.09 -0.29
N GLY A 129 4.07 -1.07 -0.45
CA GLY A 129 5.38 -1.02 0.19
C GLY A 129 6.29 -2.14 -0.26
N PHE A 130 7.41 -2.23 0.44
CA PHE A 130 8.43 -3.25 0.27
C PHE A 130 8.75 -3.83 1.63
N ILE A 131 8.61 -5.15 1.78
CA ILE A 131 9.00 -5.89 2.99
C ILE A 131 10.29 -6.65 2.68
N TYR A 132 11.27 -6.50 3.55
CA TYR A 132 12.59 -7.12 3.40
C TYR A 132 13.04 -7.79 4.70
N PRO A 133 13.84 -8.86 4.60
CA PRO A 133 14.36 -9.55 5.77
C PRO A 133 15.53 -8.78 6.40
N ASP A 134 15.95 -9.17 7.60
CA ASP A 134 16.96 -8.45 8.39
C ASP A 134 18.32 -8.33 7.69
N GLU A 135 18.66 -9.28 6.81
CA GLU A 135 19.92 -9.27 6.07
C GLU A 135 20.04 -8.11 5.08
N MET A 136 18.93 -7.46 4.75
CA MET A 136 18.88 -6.30 3.86
C MET A 136 18.89 -4.96 4.61
N LYS A 137 18.87 -4.96 5.95
CA LYS A 137 19.02 -3.70 6.72
C LYS A 137 20.36 -3.04 6.42
N ASP A 138 20.36 -1.71 6.41
CA ASP A 138 21.49 -0.85 6.04
C ASP A 138 22.00 -1.05 4.60
N GLU A 139 21.27 -1.81 3.77
CA GLU A 139 21.60 -1.97 2.36
C GLU A 139 21.23 -0.70 1.59
N THR A 140 22.24 -0.08 0.96
CA THR A 140 22.03 0.99 -0.01
C THR A 140 21.76 0.39 -1.37
N GLY A 141 20.68 0.84 -1.99
CA GLY A 141 20.25 0.41 -3.31
C GLY A 141 19.32 1.40 -3.95
N LYS A 142 18.90 1.08 -5.15
CA LYS A 142 18.00 1.89 -5.96
C LYS A 142 16.65 1.22 -6.04
N VAL A 143 15.61 1.97 -5.69
CA VAL A 143 14.24 1.61 -6.04
C VAL A 143 13.89 2.21 -7.40
N THR A 144 13.43 1.38 -8.34
CA THR A 144 13.03 1.80 -9.68
C THR A 144 11.58 1.41 -9.92
N PHE A 145 10.77 2.37 -10.37
CA PHE A 145 9.39 2.16 -10.80
C PHE A 145 9.31 2.30 -12.31
N VAL A 146 8.85 1.26 -12.99
CA VAL A 146 8.69 1.24 -14.45
C VAL A 146 7.21 1.39 -14.77
N PHE A 147 6.88 2.38 -15.59
CA PHE A 147 5.54 2.61 -16.10
C PHE A 147 5.52 2.33 -17.60
N ALA A 148 4.46 1.68 -18.09
CA ALA A 148 4.26 1.40 -19.51
C ALA A 148 2.89 1.90 -19.98
N ASN A 149 2.82 2.31 -21.25
CA ASN A 149 1.55 2.60 -21.93
C ASN A 149 1.09 1.40 -22.78
N ASP A 150 -0.09 1.53 -23.41
CA ASP A 150 -0.69 0.51 -24.28
C ASP A 150 0.13 0.19 -25.55
N GLN A 151 1.03 1.09 -25.95
CA GLN A 151 1.98 0.90 -27.05
C GLN A 151 3.28 0.18 -26.62
N GLY A 152 3.42 -0.14 -25.33
CA GLY A 152 4.62 -0.76 -24.77
C GLY A 152 5.80 0.20 -24.59
N LYS A 153 5.58 1.52 -24.68
CA LYS A 153 6.61 2.51 -24.36
C LYS A 153 6.75 2.61 -22.85
N GLU A 154 7.99 2.60 -22.38
CA GLU A 154 8.32 2.67 -20.95
C GLU A 154 8.88 4.02 -20.54
N VAL A 155 8.60 4.39 -19.31
CA VAL A 155 9.23 5.51 -18.59
C VAL A 155 9.52 5.08 -17.16
N THR A 156 10.59 5.60 -16.58
CA THR A 156 11.05 5.18 -15.26
C THR A 156 11.16 6.35 -14.30
N TRP A 157 10.96 6.05 -13.02
CA TRP A 157 11.33 6.88 -11.89
C TRP A 157 12.24 6.06 -10.97
N GLU A 158 13.32 6.66 -10.47
CA GLU A 158 14.30 5.97 -9.65
C GLU A 158 14.72 6.82 -8.46
N LYS A 159 15.06 6.16 -7.35
CA LYS A 159 15.64 6.81 -6.18
C LYS A 159 16.60 5.87 -5.47
N GLU A 160 17.78 6.38 -5.13
CA GLU A 160 18.71 5.69 -4.24
C GLU A 160 18.30 5.93 -2.78
N ILE A 161 18.22 4.86 -1.99
CA ILE A 161 17.91 4.90 -0.57
C ILE A 161 18.73 3.83 0.17
N THR A 162 18.93 4.04 1.48
CA THR A 162 19.43 3.00 2.39
C THR A 162 18.24 2.45 3.17
N LEU A 163 18.10 1.12 3.21
CA LEU A 163 17.05 0.44 3.97
C LEU A 163 17.31 0.57 5.47
N LYS A 164 16.26 0.89 6.23
CA LYS A 164 16.33 1.08 7.69
C LYS A 164 15.97 -0.16 8.51
#